data_AF-A0A946A9K6-F1
#
_entry.id   AF-A0A946A9K6-F1
#
_cell.length_a   1.000
_cell.length_b   1.000
_cell.length_c   1.000
_cell.angle_alpha   90.00
_cell.angle_beta   90.00
_cell.angle_gamma   90.00
#
_symmetry.space_group_name_H-M   'P 1'
#
loop_
_entity.id
_entity.type
_entity.pdbx_description
1 polymer ?
#
loop_
_entity_poly.entity_id
_entity_poly.type
_entity_poly.pdbx_seq_one_letter_code
_entity_poly.pdbx_strand_id
1 'polypeptide(L)'
;PEAYNTPEGPELIEQGEVFDRPYEERQRFPADVEACEGMGLISEHDKENLVPSDKGIQMYRRRLRDLIVGLQGGTEPPHVTATWPNPIPTYGGDTILNLPPNGDDRDLLQKAGIAVMDIQFDAESKTGAERDTQVIAALKILEQEGLSA
;
A
#
# COMPACT_ATOMS: atom_id res chain seq x y z
N PRO A 1 16.42 8.08 -16.83
CA PRO A 1 17.87 8.33 -17.08
C PRO A 1 18.67 7.94 -15.84
N GLU A 2 19.87 7.37 -15.97
CA GLU A 2 20.69 6.97 -14.80
C GLU A 2 20.91 8.12 -13.79
N ALA A 3 20.90 9.37 -14.26
CA ALA A 3 21.02 10.56 -13.42
C ALA A 3 19.92 10.71 -12.35
N TYR A 4 18.78 10.02 -12.50
CA TYR A 4 17.69 10.01 -11.51
C TYR A 4 17.61 8.68 -10.74
N ASN A 5 18.60 7.80 -10.88
CA ASN A 5 18.71 6.58 -10.07
C ASN A 5 19.45 6.89 -8.76
N THR A 6 18.98 7.91 -8.04
CA THR A 6 19.42 8.29 -6.70
C THR A 6 18.24 8.13 -5.74
N PRO A 7 18.46 8.09 -4.41
CA PRO A 7 17.36 8.04 -3.44
C PRO A 7 16.32 9.15 -3.66
N GLU A 8 16.76 10.35 -4.04
CA GLU A 8 15.93 11.54 -4.24
C GLU A 8 15.29 11.60 -5.63
N GLY A 9 15.78 10.79 -6.58
CA GLY A 9 15.29 10.78 -7.96
C GLY A 9 13.79 10.45 -8.07
N PRO A 10 13.31 9.36 -7.45
CA PRO A 10 11.89 9.06 -7.35
C PRO A 10 11.07 10.18 -6.71
N GLU A 11 11.58 10.80 -5.62
CA GLU A 11 10.90 11.90 -4.92
C GLU A 11 10.65 13.09 -5.85
N LEU A 12 11.70 13.50 -6.59
CA LEU A 12 11.62 14.59 -7.55
C LEU A 12 10.71 14.28 -8.75
N ILE A 13 10.64 13.01 -9.18
CA ILE A 13 9.84 12.61 -10.34
C ILE A 13 8.36 12.49 -9.97
N GLU A 14 8.05 11.87 -8.83
CA GLU A 14 6.67 11.53 -8.44
C GLU A 14 6.00 12.67 -7.67
N GLN A 15 6.74 13.37 -6.81
CA GLN A 15 6.21 14.37 -5.88
C GLN A 15 6.68 15.79 -6.24
N GLY A 16 7.65 15.92 -7.14
CA GLY A 16 8.18 17.21 -7.61
C GLY A 16 9.21 17.86 -6.68
N GLU A 17 9.52 17.21 -5.55
CA GLU A 17 10.42 17.75 -4.52
C GLU A 17 11.03 16.63 -3.66
N VAL A 18 12.14 16.97 -2.99
CA VAL A 18 12.83 16.08 -2.03
C VAL A 18 12.07 16.06 -0.70
N PHE A 19 11.99 14.92 -0.04
CA PHE A 19 11.28 14.80 1.24
C PHE A 19 12.04 15.40 2.43
N ASP A 20 13.36 15.23 2.46
CA ASP A 20 14.22 15.73 3.55
C ASP A 20 14.54 17.23 3.37
N ARG A 21 13.49 18.06 3.42
CA ARG A 21 13.59 19.53 3.39
C ARG A 21 13.59 20.10 4.81
N PRO A 22 14.32 21.21 5.06
CA PRO A 22 14.24 21.92 6.33
C PRO A 22 12.81 22.27 6.72
N TYR A 23 12.49 22.20 8.01
CA TYR A 23 11.13 22.48 8.51
C TYR A 23 10.58 23.85 8.07
N GLU A 24 11.42 24.88 8.07
CA GLU A 24 11.02 26.23 7.61
C GLU A 24 10.62 26.25 6.13
N GLU A 25 11.28 25.43 5.31
CA GLU A 25 11.00 25.32 3.89
C GLU A 25 9.68 24.57 3.66
N ARG A 26 9.47 23.44 4.35
CA ARG A 26 8.20 22.68 4.33
C ARG A 26 7.01 23.55 4.75
N GLN A 27 7.19 24.41 5.75
CA GLN A 27 6.15 25.35 6.19
C GLN A 27 5.85 26.44 5.15
N ARG A 28 6.88 26.96 4.49
CA ARG A 28 6.74 28.09 3.56
C ARG A 28 6.29 27.66 2.17
N PHE A 29 6.66 26.44 1.78
CA PHE A 29 6.37 25.83 0.48
C PHE A 29 5.92 24.36 0.68
N PRO A 30 4.72 24.16 1.24
CA PRO A 30 4.19 22.81 1.45
C PRO A 30 3.84 22.16 0.11
N ALA A 31 4.03 20.85 0.00
CA ALA A 31 3.49 20.05 -1.10
C ALA A 31 2.58 18.93 -0.59
N ASP A 32 2.37 17.91 -1.42
CA ASP A 32 1.41 16.85 -1.18
C ASP A 32 1.70 16.08 0.12
N VAL A 33 2.98 15.90 0.48
CA VAL A 33 3.36 15.26 1.75
C VAL A 33 2.83 16.06 2.95
N GLU A 34 3.11 17.36 3.03
CA GLU A 34 2.62 18.20 4.14
C GLU A 34 1.11 18.33 4.13
N ALA A 35 0.49 18.40 2.94
CA ALA A 35 -0.96 18.43 2.80
C ALA A 35 -1.61 17.15 3.32
N CYS A 36 -1.00 15.98 3.05
CA CYS A 36 -1.48 14.69 3.50
C CYS A 36 -1.24 14.48 5.01
N GLU A 37 -0.03 14.72 5.49
CA GLU A 37 0.32 14.62 6.91
C GLU A 37 -0.52 15.58 7.77
N GLY A 38 -0.83 16.78 7.24
CA GLY A 38 -1.66 17.78 7.90
C GLY A 38 -3.12 17.34 8.12
N MET A 39 -3.62 16.33 7.40
CA MET A 39 -4.94 15.74 7.65
C MET A 39 -4.99 14.87 8.91
N GLY A 40 -3.82 14.52 9.48
CA GLY A 40 -3.68 13.63 10.64
C GLY A 40 -3.51 12.16 10.27
N LEU A 41 -3.21 11.32 11.26
CA LEU A 41 -2.94 9.89 11.08
C LEU A 41 -4.11 9.14 10.42
N ILE A 42 -5.34 9.51 10.79
CA ILE A 42 -6.58 8.98 10.20
C ILE A 42 -7.48 10.18 9.96
N SER A 43 -7.94 10.35 8.72
CA SER A 43 -8.84 11.45 8.37
C SER A 43 -10.16 11.34 9.13
N GLU A 44 -10.51 12.39 9.87
CA GLU A 44 -11.81 12.51 10.54
C GLU A 44 -12.87 12.99 9.54
N HIS A 45 -13.47 12.06 8.79
CA HIS A 45 -14.41 12.39 7.72
C HIS A 45 -15.61 13.25 8.15
N ASP A 46 -16.01 13.19 9.42
CA ASP A 46 -17.10 14.02 9.97
C ASP A 46 -16.78 15.53 9.98
N LYS A 47 -15.49 15.89 9.87
CA LYS A 47 -15.03 17.29 9.78
C LYS A 47 -14.98 17.83 8.35
N GLU A 48 -15.18 16.99 7.35
CA GLU A 48 -15.07 17.37 5.95
C GLU A 48 -16.37 17.98 5.41
N ASN A 49 -16.26 19.08 4.66
CA ASN A 49 -17.38 19.75 4.01
C ASN A 49 -17.28 19.57 2.50
N LEU A 50 -17.87 18.50 1.99
CA LEU A 50 -17.77 18.15 0.56
C LEU A 50 -18.58 19.12 -0.29
N VAL A 51 -17.98 19.59 -1.38
CA VAL A 51 -18.56 20.49 -2.38
C VAL A 51 -18.90 19.72 -3.66
N PRO A 52 -19.65 20.31 -4.63
CA PRO A 52 -20.06 19.59 -5.84
C PRO A 52 -18.91 18.98 -6.67
N SER A 53 -17.71 19.55 -6.62
CA SER A 53 -16.51 18.99 -7.27
C SER A 53 -16.06 17.66 -6.66
N ASP A 54 -16.44 17.36 -5.42
CA ASP A 54 -16.04 16.15 -4.68
C ASP A 54 -16.94 14.93 -4.97
N LYS A 55 -17.76 15.01 -6.02
CA LYS A 55 -18.68 13.93 -6.40
C LYS A 55 -17.97 12.58 -6.56
N GLY A 56 -16.76 12.57 -7.11
CA GLY A 56 -15.94 11.36 -7.25
C GLY A 56 -15.61 10.72 -5.90
N ILE A 57 -15.21 11.54 -4.93
CA ILE A 57 -14.89 11.11 -3.55
C ILE A 57 -16.14 10.51 -2.89
N GLN A 58 -17.29 11.17 -3.02
CA GLN A 58 -18.56 10.68 -2.48
C GLN A 58 -18.95 9.31 -3.06
N MET A 59 -18.84 9.16 -4.39
CA MET A 59 -19.12 7.89 -5.08
C MET A 59 -18.17 6.79 -4.63
N TYR A 60 -16.88 7.10 -4.51
CA TYR A 60 -15.87 6.14 -4.07
C TYR A 60 -16.10 5.69 -2.62
N ARG A 61 -16.33 6.61 -1.69
CA ARG A 61 -16.63 6.29 -0.29
C ARG A 61 -17.88 5.44 -0.13
N ARG A 62 -18.94 5.76 -0.88
CA ARG A 62 -20.16 4.94 -0.90
C ARG A 62 -19.86 3.52 -1.38
N ARG A 63 -19.12 3.40 -2.48
CA ARG A 63 -18.74 2.10 -3.05
C ARG A 63 -17.94 1.26 -2.05
N LEU A 64 -16.95 1.85 -1.39
CA LEU A 64 -16.17 1.15 -0.36
C LEU A 64 -17.05 0.66 0.78
N ARG A 65 -17.95 1.51 1.29
CA ARG A 65 -18.88 1.13 2.38
C ARG A 65 -19.78 -0.04 1.96
N ASP A 66 -20.34 0.01 0.75
CA ASP A 66 -21.20 -1.07 0.24
C ASP A 66 -20.41 -2.38 0.09
N LEU A 67 -19.16 -2.32 -0.36
CA LEU A 67 -18.28 -3.48 -0.47
C LEU A 67 -17.91 -4.07 0.89
N ILE A 68 -17.61 -3.23 1.89
CA ILE A 68 -17.30 -3.67 3.25
C ILE A 68 -18.51 -4.36 3.88
N VAL A 69 -19.71 -3.77 3.77
CA VAL A 69 -20.94 -4.37 4.28
C VAL A 69 -21.26 -5.69 3.56
N GLY A 70 -21.08 -5.73 2.23
CA GLY A 70 -21.23 -6.95 1.45
C GLY A 70 -20.30 -8.06 1.93
N LEU A 71 -19.02 -7.74 2.14
CA LEU A 71 -18.00 -8.68 2.62
C LEU A 71 -18.33 -9.21 4.01
N GLN A 72 -18.76 -8.35 4.94
CA GLN A 72 -19.25 -8.77 6.26
C GLN A 72 -20.45 -9.72 6.19
N GLY A 73 -21.29 -9.58 5.15
CA GLY A 73 -22.39 -10.50 4.84
C GLY A 73 -22.00 -11.74 4.04
N GLY A 74 -20.71 -11.96 3.77
CA GLY A 74 -20.19 -13.11 3.01
C GLY A 74 -20.22 -12.94 1.48
N THR A 75 -20.42 -11.74 0.97
CA THR A 75 -20.34 -11.42 -0.46
C THR A 75 -18.97 -10.82 -0.77
N GLU A 76 -18.12 -11.57 -1.47
CA GLU A 76 -16.79 -11.09 -1.89
C GLU A 76 -16.88 -9.88 -2.83
N PRO A 77 -15.99 -8.88 -2.69
CA PRO A 77 -15.89 -7.78 -3.63
C PRO A 77 -15.51 -8.29 -5.03
N PRO A 78 -15.90 -7.59 -6.11
CA PRO A 78 -15.48 -7.99 -7.45
C PRO A 78 -13.97 -7.80 -7.60
N HIS A 79 -13.27 -8.86 -8.00
CA HIS A 79 -11.87 -8.81 -8.39
C HIS A 79 -11.74 -8.57 -9.89
N VAL A 80 -10.74 -7.79 -10.31
CA VAL A 80 -10.46 -7.55 -11.74
C VAL A 80 -10.25 -8.87 -12.49
N THR A 81 -9.61 -9.84 -11.82
CA THR A 81 -9.36 -11.19 -12.34
C THR A 81 -10.63 -11.98 -12.68
N ALA A 82 -11.78 -11.65 -12.06
CA ALA A 82 -13.07 -12.26 -12.39
C ALA A 82 -13.60 -11.82 -13.76
N THR A 83 -13.18 -10.64 -14.25
CA THR A 83 -13.63 -10.09 -15.54
C THR A 83 -12.55 -10.18 -16.60
N TRP A 84 -11.28 -10.05 -16.20
CA TRP A 84 -10.13 -10.14 -17.07
C TRP A 84 -9.09 -11.07 -16.45
N PRO A 85 -9.03 -12.35 -16.89
CA PRO A 85 -7.95 -13.23 -16.52
C PRO A 85 -6.66 -12.74 -17.21
N ASN A 86 -5.94 -11.83 -16.54
CA ASN A 86 -4.63 -11.39 -16.97
C ASN A 86 -3.59 -11.98 -16.01
N PRO A 87 -2.86 -13.04 -16.40
CA PRO A 87 -2.00 -13.80 -15.50
C PRO A 87 -0.64 -13.14 -15.27
N ILE A 88 -0.39 -11.94 -15.82
CA ILE A 88 0.88 -11.23 -15.66
C ILE A 88 1.01 -10.79 -14.20
N PRO A 89 1.92 -11.40 -13.42
CA PRO A 89 2.12 -10.99 -12.04
C PRO A 89 2.75 -9.61 -12.01
N THR A 90 2.21 -8.75 -11.14
CA THR A 90 2.81 -7.46 -10.80
C THR A 90 3.40 -7.55 -9.40
N TYR A 91 4.42 -6.75 -9.14
CA TYR A 91 4.91 -6.50 -7.78
C TYR A 91 4.09 -5.41 -7.06
N GLY A 92 3.07 -4.86 -7.74
CA GLY A 92 2.14 -3.89 -7.18
C GLY A 92 0.94 -4.60 -6.55
N GLY A 93 0.90 -4.63 -5.22
CA GLY A 93 -0.22 -5.15 -4.44
C GLY A 93 0.01 -4.93 -2.95
N ASP A 94 -1.05 -5.09 -2.16
CA ASP A 94 -1.01 -4.95 -0.71
C ASP A 94 -0.96 -6.33 -0.04
N THR A 95 -0.09 -6.47 0.96
CA THR A 95 -0.01 -7.68 1.80
C THR A 95 -0.23 -7.29 3.26
N ILE A 96 -1.18 -7.95 3.91
CA ILE A 96 -1.46 -7.76 5.34
C ILE A 96 -0.94 -8.99 6.08
N LEU A 97 -0.06 -8.77 7.05
CA LEU A 97 0.50 -9.81 7.92
C LEU A 97 0.30 -9.43 9.39
N ASN A 98 -0.07 -10.40 10.21
CA ASN A 98 -0.15 -10.26 11.66
C ASN A 98 1.15 -10.76 12.31
N LEU A 99 2.11 -9.87 12.48
CA LEU A 99 3.42 -10.17 13.07
C LEU A 99 3.52 -9.64 14.52
N PRO A 100 4.21 -10.35 15.42
CA PRO A 100 4.45 -9.85 16.77
C PRO A 100 5.37 -8.61 16.73
N PRO A 101 5.17 -7.64 17.64
CA PRO A 101 6.05 -6.47 17.72
C PRO A 101 7.46 -6.88 18.17
N ASN A 102 8.49 -6.26 17.59
CA ASN A 102 9.90 -6.47 17.95
C ASN A 102 10.49 -5.33 18.82
N GLY A 103 9.72 -4.27 19.07
CA GLY A 103 10.16 -3.08 19.82
C GLY A 103 10.83 -1.98 18.98
N ASP A 104 11.07 -2.23 17.68
CA ASP A 104 11.54 -1.25 16.70
C ASP A 104 10.76 -1.42 15.40
N ASP A 105 9.73 -0.59 15.23
CA ASP A 105 8.83 -0.62 14.06
C ASP A 105 9.58 -0.45 12.75
N ARG A 106 10.69 0.29 12.73
CA ARG A 106 11.47 0.50 11.50
C ARG A 106 12.18 -0.79 11.09
N ASP A 107 12.82 -1.47 12.04
CA ASP A 107 13.44 -2.78 11.80
C ASP A 107 12.38 -3.81 11.39
N LEU A 108 11.22 -3.81 12.05
CA LEU A 108 10.11 -4.71 11.75
C LEU A 108 9.61 -4.54 10.30
N LEU A 109 9.31 -3.30 9.91
CA LEU A 109 8.82 -2.99 8.56
C LEU A 109 9.86 -3.29 7.49
N GLN A 110 11.14 -3.01 7.75
CA GLN A 110 12.21 -3.33 6.80
C GLN A 110 12.34 -4.84 6.60
N LYS A 111 12.42 -5.62 7.69
CA LYS A 111 12.54 -7.09 7.62
C LYS A 111 11.31 -7.73 6.98
N ALA A 112 10.11 -7.27 7.34
CA ALA A 112 8.87 -7.72 6.73
C ALA A 112 8.83 -7.43 5.23
N GLY A 113 9.21 -6.21 4.83
CA GLY A 113 9.27 -5.82 3.41
C GLY A 113 10.21 -6.69 2.60
N ILE A 114 11.42 -6.95 3.11
CA ILE A 114 12.40 -7.84 2.47
C ILE A 114 11.83 -9.26 2.35
N ALA A 115 11.30 -9.83 3.43
CA ALA A 115 10.76 -11.19 3.43
C ALA A 115 9.57 -11.35 2.46
N VAL A 116 8.67 -10.38 2.39
CA VAL A 116 7.56 -10.38 1.43
C VAL A 116 8.09 -10.32 0.00
N MET A 117 9.08 -9.47 -0.28
CA MET A 117 9.66 -9.37 -1.62
C MET A 117 10.37 -10.66 -2.04
N ASP A 118 11.14 -11.29 -1.15
CA ASP A 118 11.79 -12.58 -1.42
C ASP A 118 10.75 -13.65 -1.79
N ILE A 119 9.64 -13.73 -1.06
CA ILE A 119 8.51 -14.63 -1.38
C ILE A 119 7.94 -14.33 -2.78
N GLN A 120 7.81 -13.06 -3.16
CA GLN A 120 7.30 -12.68 -4.48
C GLN A 120 8.28 -13.06 -5.61
N PHE A 121 9.59 -12.93 -5.39
CA PHE A 121 10.64 -13.28 -6.34
C PHE A 121 10.81 -14.80 -6.47
N ASP A 122 10.67 -15.56 -5.39
CA ASP A 122 10.70 -17.03 -5.41
C ASP A 122 9.60 -17.65 -6.29
N ALA A 123 8.53 -16.89 -6.54
CA ALA A 123 7.44 -17.28 -7.42
C ALA A 123 7.49 -16.59 -8.80
N GLU A 124 8.55 -15.83 -9.13
CA GLU A 124 8.63 -14.99 -10.36
C GLU A 124 8.39 -15.78 -11.65
N SER A 125 8.85 -17.02 -11.71
CA SER A 125 8.65 -17.90 -12.87
C SER A 125 7.21 -18.44 -13.02
N LYS A 126 6.33 -18.19 -12.05
CA LYS A 126 4.97 -18.74 -11.98
C LYS A 126 3.92 -17.67 -12.24
N THR A 127 2.73 -18.12 -12.65
CA THR A 127 1.60 -17.22 -12.95
C THR A 127 0.28 -17.80 -12.45
N GLY A 128 -0.73 -16.94 -12.33
CA GLY A 128 -2.10 -17.32 -11.93
C GLY A 128 -2.16 -18.13 -10.63
N ALA A 129 -3.05 -19.12 -10.58
CA ALA A 129 -3.35 -19.88 -9.37
C ALA A 129 -2.14 -20.63 -8.77
N GLU A 130 -1.17 -21.03 -9.60
CA GLU A 130 0.05 -21.69 -9.10
C GLU A 130 0.91 -20.71 -8.30
N ARG A 131 1.10 -19.49 -8.84
CA ARG A 131 1.79 -18.41 -8.13
C ARG A 131 1.06 -18.05 -6.85
N ASP A 132 -0.25 -17.83 -6.93
CA ASP A 132 -1.07 -17.46 -5.78
C ASP A 132 -0.97 -18.49 -4.66
N THR A 133 -1.06 -19.78 -5.00
CA THR A 133 -0.97 -20.87 -4.01
C THR A 133 0.38 -20.86 -3.29
N GLN A 134 1.49 -20.71 -4.03
CA GLN A 134 2.82 -20.66 -3.44
C GLN A 134 3.02 -19.43 -2.56
N VAL A 135 2.70 -18.24 -3.07
CA VAL A 135 2.87 -16.97 -2.35
C VAL A 135 2.01 -16.96 -1.08
N ILE A 136 0.73 -17.33 -1.17
CA ILE A 136 -0.17 -17.37 0.01
C ILE A 136 0.32 -18.39 1.04
N ALA A 137 0.82 -19.56 0.62
CA ALA A 137 1.37 -20.55 1.54
C ALA A 137 2.61 -20.01 2.28
N ALA A 138 3.54 -19.39 1.55
CA ALA A 138 4.75 -18.83 2.14
C ALA A 138 4.45 -17.65 3.09
N LEU A 139 3.51 -16.77 2.74
CA LEU A 139 3.08 -15.67 3.61
C LEU A 139 2.45 -16.19 4.92
N LYS A 140 1.64 -17.26 4.83
CA LYS A 140 1.08 -17.91 6.03
C LYS A 140 2.14 -18.55 6.92
N ILE A 141 3.19 -19.12 6.33
CA ILE A 141 4.34 -19.65 7.09
C ILE A 141 5.06 -18.50 7.79
N LEU A 142 5.36 -17.41 7.07
CA LEU A 142 5.98 -16.21 7.64
C LEU A 142 5.17 -15.64 8.81
N GLU A 143 3.84 -15.57 8.68
CA GLU A 143 2.96 -15.10 9.75
C GLU A 143 2.99 -16.02 10.99
N GLN A 144 3.12 -17.34 10.79
CA GLN A 144 3.15 -18.32 11.89
C GLN A 144 4.50 -18.41 12.59
N GLU A 145 5.59 -18.38 11.83
CA GLU A 145 6.96 -18.52 12.34
C GLU A 145 7.52 -17.18 12.82
N GLY A 146 6.95 -16.07 12.35
CA GLY A 146 7.45 -14.73 12.57
C GLY A 146 8.67 -14.42 11.71
N LEU A 147 9.19 -13.20 11.85
CA LEU A 147 10.47 -12.85 11.24
C LEU A 147 11.59 -13.50 12.05
N SER A 148 12.47 -14.23 11.38
CA SER A 148 13.73 -14.65 11.99
C SER A 148 14.46 -13.42 12.54
N ALA A 149 14.89 -13.48 13.81
CA ALA A 149 15.55 -12.38 14.52
C ALA A 149 16.79 -11.85 13.78
#